data_AF-A0A522F945-F1
#
_entry.id   AF-A0A522F945-F1
#
_cell.length_a   1.000
_cell.length_b   1.000
_cell.length_c   1.000
_cell.angle_alpha   90.00
_cell.angle_beta   90.00
_cell.angle_gamma   90.00
#
_symmetry.space_group_name_H-M   'P 1'
#
loop_
_entity.id
_entity.type
_entity.pdbx_description
1 polymer ?
#
loop_
_entity_poly.entity_id
_entity_poly.type
_entity_poly.pdbx_seq_one_letter_code
_entity_poly.pdbx_strand_id
1 'polypeptide(L)'
;MSDETLSLVHSDCQEIDSNSNQLESVHNGGEGYLLDDLLQGGKWINGTSGSLIKRTIIEEAGGFDIDLSTGADQEFFFRIASKGKIGRVPKVLWYYRIHSNNMHNNIGVYERDTLLTFTRANEHKLYKTPAFRRLCLSKMNYMLAGMFWKANRVKSINYLLKSIAWHPPIILTFLRKLFK
;
A
#
# COMPACT_ATOMS: atom_id res chain seq x y z
N MET A 1 -24.84 17.96 3.77
CA MET A 1 -24.50 17.37 5.08
C MET A 1 -23.10 16.82 5.01
N SER A 2 -22.27 17.07 6.02
CA SER A 2 -20.95 16.43 6.14
C SER A 2 -21.13 14.95 6.50
N ASP A 3 -20.41 14.07 5.80
CA ASP A 3 -20.33 12.65 6.18
C ASP A 3 -19.34 12.51 7.34
N GLU A 4 -19.87 12.34 8.55
CA GLU A 4 -19.05 12.22 9.76
C GLU A 4 -18.28 10.89 9.83
N THR A 5 -18.60 9.92 8.98
CA THR A 5 -17.92 8.62 8.93
C THR A 5 -16.57 8.67 8.20
N LEU A 6 -16.25 9.78 7.54
CA LEU A 6 -15.02 9.95 6.78
C LEU A 6 -13.81 10.13 7.69
N SER A 7 -12.82 9.24 7.56
CA SER A 7 -11.52 9.37 8.22
C SER A 7 -10.52 10.15 7.37
N LEU A 8 -10.55 9.96 6.05
CA LEU A 8 -9.67 10.61 5.07
C LEU A 8 -10.43 10.85 3.76
N VAL A 9 -10.14 11.96 3.10
CA VAL A 9 -10.57 12.24 1.72
C VAL A 9 -9.33 12.46 0.86
N HIS A 10 -9.25 11.79 -0.29
CA HIS A 10 -8.17 12.01 -1.25
C HIS A 10 -8.69 12.29 -2.66
N SER A 11 -7.80 12.68 -3.56
CA SER A 11 -8.10 12.96 -4.96
C SER A 11 -7.20 12.14 -5.90
N ASP A 12 -7.60 12.07 -7.17
CA ASP A 12 -6.77 11.44 -8.20
C ASP A 12 -5.51 12.25 -8.47
N CYS A 13 -4.46 11.58 -8.94
CA CYS A 13 -3.20 12.24 -9.27
C CYS A 13 -2.73 11.87 -10.67
N GLN A 14 -1.99 12.78 -11.29
CA GLN A 14 -1.37 12.55 -12.58
C GLN A 14 0.14 12.64 -12.44
N GLU A 15 0.86 11.76 -13.12
CA GLU A 15 2.32 11.81 -13.10
C GLU A 15 2.84 12.98 -13.93
N ILE A 16 3.94 13.58 -13.48
CA ILE A 16 4.71 14.57 -14.23
C ILE A 16 6.18 14.16 -14.30
N ASP A 17 6.86 14.52 -15.38
CA ASP A 17 8.30 14.33 -15.51
C ASP A 17 9.11 15.37 -14.70
N SER A 18 10.44 15.34 -14.81
CA SER A 18 11.33 16.30 -14.15
C SER A 18 11.15 17.74 -14.63
N ASN A 19 10.57 17.95 -15.82
CA ASN A 19 10.32 19.26 -16.43
C ASN A 19 8.87 19.74 -16.22
N SER A 20 8.09 19.03 -15.39
CA SER A 20 6.67 19.29 -15.13
C SER A 20 5.76 19.08 -16.36
N ASN A 21 6.20 18.32 -17.35
CA ASN A 21 5.30 17.85 -18.40
C ASN A 21 4.41 16.75 -17.84
N GLN A 22 3.11 16.83 -18.13
CA GLN A 22 2.17 15.79 -17.76
C GLN A 22 2.44 14.51 -18.54
N LEU A 23 2.45 13.40 -17.81
CA LEU A 23 2.48 12.06 -18.37
C LEU A 23 1.05 11.54 -18.52
N GLU A 24 0.85 10.54 -19.37
CA GLU A 24 -0.46 9.92 -19.60
C GLU A 24 -0.98 9.15 -18.38
N SER A 25 -0.08 8.79 -17.45
CA SER A 25 -0.41 8.01 -16.26
C SER A 25 -1.23 8.81 -15.25
N VAL A 26 -2.47 8.37 -15.03
CA VAL A 26 -3.39 8.89 -14.01
C VAL A 26 -3.69 7.79 -12.99
N HIS A 27 -3.43 8.09 -11.72
CA HIS A 27 -3.69 7.20 -10.60
C HIS A 27 -5.07 7.49 -10.01
N ASN A 28 -5.99 6.57 -10.28
CA ASN A 28 -7.33 6.56 -9.69
C ASN A 28 -7.28 5.80 -8.36
N GLY A 29 -7.56 6.47 -7.24
CA GLY A 29 -7.56 5.78 -5.95
C GLY A 29 -8.92 5.13 -5.62
N GLY A 30 -9.00 4.48 -4.46
CA GLY A 30 -10.20 3.82 -3.95
C GLY A 30 -11.14 4.73 -3.17
N GLU A 31 -12.36 4.27 -2.93
CA GLU A 31 -13.31 4.87 -1.98
C GLU A 31 -14.01 3.77 -1.16
N GLY A 32 -14.54 4.14 0.01
CA GLY A 32 -15.28 3.25 0.90
C GLY A 32 -14.46 2.75 2.09
N TYR A 33 -14.82 1.59 2.64
CA TYR A 33 -14.07 0.93 3.70
C TYR A 33 -12.90 0.15 3.10
N LEU A 34 -11.73 0.78 3.07
CA LEU A 34 -10.60 0.29 2.27
C LEU A 34 -9.58 -0.54 3.06
N LEU A 35 -9.68 -0.69 4.38
CA LEU A 35 -8.64 -1.37 5.17
C LEU A 35 -8.28 -2.75 4.62
N ASP A 36 -9.29 -3.57 4.33
CA ASP A 36 -9.08 -4.91 3.78
C ASP A 36 -8.47 -4.89 2.37
N ASP A 37 -8.86 -3.93 1.54
CA ASP A 37 -8.31 -3.77 0.19
C ASP A 37 -6.83 -3.33 0.27
N LEU A 38 -6.51 -2.40 1.18
CA LEU A 38 -5.17 -1.87 1.41
C LEU A 38 -4.22 -2.96 1.92
N LEU A 39 -4.63 -3.73 2.94
CA LEU A 39 -3.83 -4.84 3.50
C LEU A 39 -3.55 -5.95 2.48
N GLN A 40 -4.41 -6.09 1.47
CA GLN A 40 -4.26 -7.08 0.41
C GLN A 40 -3.49 -6.57 -0.81
N GLY A 41 -3.15 -5.28 -0.88
CA GLY A 41 -2.60 -4.65 -2.08
C GLY A 41 -3.60 -4.65 -3.26
N GLY A 42 -4.89 -4.48 -2.97
CA GLY A 42 -5.97 -4.40 -3.97
C GLY A 42 -6.20 -2.98 -4.46
N LYS A 43 -6.95 -2.19 -3.68
CA LYS A 43 -7.11 -0.75 -3.89
C LYS A 43 -6.09 0.04 -3.07
N TRP A 44 -5.86 1.29 -3.46
CA TRP A 44 -4.94 2.20 -2.76
C TRP A 44 -5.58 3.57 -2.51
N ILE A 45 -4.96 4.32 -1.61
CA ILE A 45 -5.20 5.75 -1.41
C ILE A 45 -4.06 6.47 -2.12
N ASN A 46 -4.35 7.47 -2.94
CA ASN A 46 -3.30 8.23 -3.61
C ASN A 46 -2.48 9.01 -2.58
N GLY A 47 -1.18 9.20 -2.86
CA GLY A 47 -0.17 9.69 -1.93
C GLY A 47 -0.55 10.90 -1.07
N THR A 48 0.21 11.11 0.01
CA THR A 48 -0.09 12.06 1.09
C THR A 48 -0.41 13.49 0.62
N SER A 49 0.20 13.97 -0.46
CA SER A 49 -0.07 15.31 -1.03
C SER A 49 -1.50 15.55 -1.48
N GLY A 50 -2.25 14.49 -1.82
CA GLY A 50 -3.64 14.58 -2.24
C GLY A 50 -4.66 14.31 -1.13
N SER A 51 -4.22 14.10 0.10
CA SER A 51 -5.04 13.60 1.21
C SER A 51 -5.36 14.69 2.23
N LEU A 52 -6.62 14.74 2.67
CA LEU A 52 -7.12 15.56 3.78
C LEU A 52 -7.69 14.65 4.86
N ILE A 53 -7.27 14.88 6.10
CA ILE A 53 -7.62 14.05 7.26
C ILE A 53 -8.07 14.98 8.38
N LYS A 54 -9.15 14.62 9.09
CA LYS A 54 -9.56 15.38 10.28
C LYS A 54 -8.48 15.27 11.35
N ARG A 55 -8.20 16.39 12.03
CA ARG A 55 -7.22 16.44 13.13
C ARG A 55 -7.49 15.38 14.21
N THR A 56 -8.74 15.22 14.62
CA THR A 56 -9.14 14.24 15.64
C THR A 56 -8.77 12.81 15.25
N ILE A 57 -8.89 12.46 13.96
CA ILE A 57 -8.50 11.14 13.44
C ILE A 57 -6.99 10.96 13.50
N ILE A 58 -6.19 12.00 13.22
CA ILE A 58 -4.73 11.95 13.37
C ILE A 58 -4.34 11.77 14.84
N GLU A 59 -4.99 12.51 15.75
CA GLU A 59 -4.75 12.40 17.20
C GLU A 59 -5.10 11.00 17.74
N GLU A 60 -6.16 10.37 17.21
CA GLU A 60 -6.55 9.00 17.56
C GLU A 60 -5.69 7.91 16.91
N ALA A 61 -5.18 8.15 15.71
CA ALA A 61 -4.35 7.18 14.98
C ALA A 61 -2.89 7.25 15.44
N GLY A 62 -2.41 8.42 15.86
CA GLY A 62 -0.99 8.75 15.99
C GLY A 62 -0.38 9.20 14.66
N GLY A 63 0.74 9.91 14.70
CA GLY A 63 1.46 10.38 13.52
C GLY A 63 2.13 9.25 12.72
N PHE A 64 3.05 9.62 11.82
CA PHE A 64 3.86 8.64 11.09
C PHE A 64 4.79 7.87 12.03
N ASP A 65 5.00 6.59 11.76
CA ASP A 65 6.04 5.80 12.41
C ASP A 65 7.41 6.23 11.89
N ILE A 66 8.24 6.77 12.79
CA ILE A 66 9.58 7.28 12.47
C ILE A 66 10.60 6.18 12.13
N ASP A 67 10.27 4.91 12.44
CA ASP A 67 11.09 3.77 12.05
C ASP A 67 10.91 3.42 10.57
N LEU A 68 9.85 3.91 9.92
CA LEU A 68 9.56 3.71 8.50
C LEU A 68 10.11 4.85 7.64
N SER A 69 10.48 4.52 6.41
CA SER A 69 10.93 5.48 5.40
C SER A 69 9.95 5.45 4.22
N THR A 70 10.20 4.61 3.23
CA THR A 70 9.31 4.35 2.08
C THR A 70 7.91 3.83 2.44
N GLY A 71 7.76 3.17 3.60
CA GLY A 71 6.51 2.54 4.02
C GLY A 71 5.64 3.39 4.94
N ALA A 72 6.08 4.59 5.32
CA ALA A 72 5.44 5.40 6.36
C ALA A 72 3.99 5.77 6.00
N ASP A 73 3.76 6.20 4.76
CA ASP A 73 2.46 6.57 4.20
C ASP A 73 1.48 5.39 4.25
N GLN A 74 1.96 4.22 3.82
CA GLN A 74 1.15 3.02 3.71
C GLN A 74 0.71 2.52 5.09
N GLU A 75 1.65 2.44 6.03
CA GLU A 75 1.35 2.04 7.41
C GLU A 75 0.37 3.00 8.06
N PHE A 76 0.61 4.31 7.93
CA PHE A 76 -0.29 5.34 8.44
C PHE A 76 -1.69 5.21 7.85
N PHE A 77 -1.80 4.98 6.53
CA PHE A 77 -3.09 4.80 5.88
C PHE A 77 -3.82 3.51 6.29
N PHE A 78 -3.12 2.44 6.69
CA PHE A 78 -3.79 1.30 7.31
C PHE A 78 -4.47 1.70 8.62
N ARG A 79 -3.78 2.47 9.48
CA ARG A 79 -4.38 2.96 10.72
C ARG A 79 -5.54 3.91 10.46
N ILE A 80 -5.41 4.86 9.52
CA ILE A 80 -6.48 5.80 9.17
C ILE A 80 -7.72 5.08 8.58
N ALA A 81 -7.51 4.09 7.70
CA ALA A 81 -8.60 3.30 7.11
C ALA A 81 -9.29 2.39 8.14
N SER A 82 -8.66 2.10 9.28
CA SER A 82 -9.29 1.37 10.38
C SER A 82 -10.29 2.20 11.19
N LYS A 83 -10.24 3.54 11.05
CA LYS A 83 -11.07 4.48 11.83
C LYS A 83 -12.37 4.86 11.14
N GLY A 84 -12.48 4.66 9.83
CA GLY A 84 -13.66 5.11 9.10
C GLY A 84 -13.56 4.93 7.59
N LYS A 85 -14.54 5.50 6.91
CA LYS A 85 -14.66 5.46 5.46
C LYS A 85 -13.64 6.38 4.80
N ILE A 86 -13.09 5.94 3.67
CA ILE A 86 -12.24 6.76 2.81
C ILE A 86 -13.10 7.40 1.72
N GLY A 87 -13.05 8.72 1.62
CA GLY A 87 -13.68 9.50 0.56
C GLY A 87 -12.73 9.70 -0.61
N ARG A 88 -13.28 9.75 -1.83
CA ARG A 88 -12.53 10.09 -3.05
C ARG A 88 -13.19 11.25 -3.77
N VAL A 89 -12.39 12.20 -4.22
CA VAL A 89 -12.76 13.18 -5.24
C VAL A 89 -12.21 12.66 -6.57
N PRO A 90 -13.07 12.18 -7.51
CA PRO A 90 -12.63 11.58 -8.76
C PRO A 90 -12.21 12.65 -9.79
N LYS A 91 -11.20 13.44 -9.42
CA LYS A 91 -10.61 14.53 -10.20
C LYS A 91 -9.12 14.57 -9.92
N VAL A 92 -8.32 14.84 -10.95
CA VAL A 92 -6.90 15.15 -10.81
C VAL A 92 -6.77 16.52 -10.16
N LEU A 93 -6.28 16.57 -8.92
CA LEU A 93 -6.08 17.82 -8.18
C LEU A 93 -4.62 18.07 -7.78
N TRP A 94 -3.73 17.13 -8.07
CA TRP A 94 -2.31 17.25 -7.80
C TRP A 94 -1.49 16.37 -8.74
N TYR A 95 -0.19 16.68 -8.83
CA TYR A 95 0.74 16.01 -9.72
C TYR A 95 1.84 15.31 -8.93
N TYR A 96 2.11 14.05 -9.28
CA TYR A 96 3.20 13.27 -8.68
C TYR A 96 4.41 13.28 -9.61
N ARG A 97 5.53 13.84 -9.13
CA ARG A 97 6.76 13.92 -9.95
C ARG A 97 7.51 12.61 -9.90
N ILE A 98 7.78 12.05 -11.08
CA ILE A 98 8.64 10.88 -11.23
C ILE A 98 10.08 11.34 -11.46
N HIS A 99 11.01 10.84 -10.64
CA HIS A 99 12.44 11.01 -10.88
C HIS A 99 13.23 9.72 -10.61
N SER A 100 14.44 9.62 -11.16
CA SER A 100 15.30 8.43 -11.09
C SER A 100 15.72 8.03 -9.68
N ASN A 101 15.53 8.92 -8.70
CA ASN A 101 15.92 8.73 -7.31
C ASN A 101 14.72 8.51 -6.36
N ASN A 102 13.58 8.03 -6.88
CA ASN A 102 12.42 7.72 -6.05
C ASN A 102 12.80 6.75 -4.92
N MET A 103 12.27 6.99 -3.71
CA MET A 103 12.69 6.27 -2.49
C MET A 103 12.53 4.74 -2.60
N HIS A 104 11.56 4.26 -3.39
CA HIS A 104 11.33 2.83 -3.61
C HIS A 104 12.39 2.13 -4.48
N ASN A 105 13.35 2.86 -5.06
CA ASN A 105 14.42 2.27 -5.87
C ASN A 105 15.45 1.51 -5.02
N ASN A 106 15.52 1.77 -3.71
CA ASN A 106 16.33 0.98 -2.79
C ASN A 106 15.56 -0.26 -2.30
N ILE A 107 15.77 -1.38 -2.99
CA ILE A 107 15.08 -2.66 -2.73
C ILE A 107 15.25 -3.12 -1.26
N GLY A 108 16.41 -2.88 -0.64
CA GLY A 108 16.66 -3.28 0.75
C GLY A 108 15.85 -2.48 1.76
N VAL A 109 15.75 -1.15 1.57
CA VAL A 109 14.91 -0.28 2.40
C VAL A 109 13.44 -0.63 2.18
N TYR A 110 13.02 -0.81 0.94
CA TYR A 110 11.64 -1.18 0.60
C TYR A 110 11.22 -2.50 1.26
N GLU A 111 12.09 -3.52 1.22
CA GLU A 111 11.84 -4.79 1.89
C GLU A 111 11.68 -4.62 3.40
N ARG A 112 12.63 -3.94 4.05
CA ARG A 112 12.59 -3.67 5.50
C ARG A 112 11.28 -3.01 5.88
N ASP A 113 10.92 -1.94 5.17
CA ASP A 113 9.72 -1.17 5.43
C ASP A 113 8.45 -1.98 5.17
N THR A 114 8.40 -2.75 4.08
CA THR A 114 7.26 -3.64 3.81
C THR A 114 7.04 -4.61 4.95
N LEU A 115 8.10 -5.27 5.43
CA LEU A 115 8.01 -6.21 6.55
C LEU A 115 7.57 -5.52 7.85
N LEU A 116 8.10 -4.32 8.11
CA LEU A 116 7.76 -3.54 9.29
C LEU A 116 6.31 -3.05 9.25
N THR A 117 5.84 -2.52 8.12
CA THR A 117 4.44 -2.10 7.90
C THR A 117 3.45 -3.22 8.21
N PHE A 118 3.71 -4.45 7.74
CA PHE A 118 2.84 -5.60 8.05
C PHE A 118 2.98 -6.11 9.48
N THR A 119 4.12 -5.86 10.13
CA THR A 119 4.32 -6.09 11.57
C THR A 119 3.49 -5.09 12.38
N ARG A 120 3.54 -3.80 12.06
CA ARG A 120 2.69 -2.75 12.67
C ARG A 120 1.21 -3.05 12.49
N ALA A 121 0.79 -3.46 11.29
CA ALA A 121 -0.60 -3.88 11.06
C ALA A 121 -1.05 -5.02 11.99
N ASN A 122 -0.14 -5.92 12.36
CA ASN A 122 -0.43 -6.98 13.33
C ASN A 122 -0.51 -6.44 14.77
N GLU A 123 0.44 -5.60 15.17
CA GLU A 123 0.48 -4.95 16.50
C GLU A 123 -0.79 -4.11 16.75
N HIS A 124 -1.24 -3.39 15.73
CA HIS A 124 -2.48 -2.62 15.74
C HIS A 124 -3.76 -3.47 15.54
N LYS A 125 -3.63 -4.80 15.41
CA LYS A 125 -4.76 -5.74 15.25
C LYS A 125 -5.68 -5.41 14.07
N LEU A 126 -5.09 -4.98 12.95
CA LEU A 126 -5.85 -4.51 11.78
C LEU A 126 -6.46 -5.62 10.92
N TYR A 127 -6.12 -6.88 11.18
CA TYR A 127 -6.66 -8.01 10.41
C TYR A 127 -7.98 -8.51 10.99
N LYS A 128 -9.01 -8.61 10.14
CA LYS A 128 -10.33 -9.14 10.55
C LYS A 128 -10.32 -10.59 11.03
N THR A 129 -9.48 -11.44 10.45
CA THR A 129 -9.36 -12.86 10.84
C THR A 129 -7.94 -13.39 10.66
N PRO A 130 -7.55 -14.47 11.37
CA PRO A 130 -6.27 -15.13 11.14
C PRO A 130 -6.09 -15.63 9.70
N ALA A 131 -7.14 -16.15 9.06
CA ALA A 131 -7.08 -16.59 7.67
C ALA A 131 -6.83 -15.41 6.71
N PHE A 132 -7.48 -14.28 6.96
CA PHE A 132 -7.27 -13.05 6.19
C PHE A 132 -5.84 -12.50 6.36
N ARG A 133 -5.31 -12.52 7.59
CA ARG A 133 -3.91 -12.17 7.85
C ARG A 133 -2.94 -13.03 7.03
N ARG A 134 -3.14 -14.36 7.02
CA ARG A 134 -2.32 -15.27 6.21
C ARG A 134 -2.37 -14.94 4.72
N LEU A 135 -3.54 -14.62 4.19
CA LEU A 135 -3.69 -14.16 2.80
C LEU A 135 -2.90 -12.87 2.53
N CYS A 136 -3.01 -11.87 3.40
CA CYS A 136 -2.30 -10.60 3.26
C CYS A 136 -0.78 -10.80 3.29
N LEU A 137 -0.27 -11.58 4.25
CA LEU A 137 1.15 -11.94 4.33
C LEU A 137 1.61 -12.73 3.11
N SER A 138 0.77 -13.64 2.60
CA SER A 138 1.08 -14.38 1.38
C SER A 138 1.24 -13.45 0.18
N LYS A 139 0.33 -12.48 -0.02
CA LYS A 139 0.41 -11.47 -1.08
C LYS A 139 1.61 -10.54 -0.93
N MET A 140 1.90 -10.09 0.29
CA MET A 140 3.10 -9.29 0.61
C MET A 140 4.39 -10.03 0.24
N ASN A 141 4.52 -11.30 0.65
CA ASN A 141 5.69 -12.11 0.29
C ASN A 141 5.79 -12.33 -1.24
N TYR A 142 4.66 -12.51 -1.93
CA TYR A 142 4.66 -12.61 -3.39
C TYR A 142 5.13 -11.33 -4.09
N MET A 143 4.71 -10.16 -3.60
CA MET A 143 5.19 -8.86 -4.09
C MET A 143 6.72 -8.75 -3.92
N LEU A 144 7.23 -9.06 -2.73
CA LEU A 144 8.68 -9.06 -2.46
C LEU A 144 9.44 -10.06 -3.36
N ALA A 145 8.86 -11.22 -3.64
CA ALA A 145 9.45 -12.18 -4.57
C ALA A 145 9.63 -11.57 -5.97
N GLY A 146 8.63 -10.82 -6.46
CA GLY A 146 8.70 -10.11 -7.75
C GLY A 146 9.78 -9.04 -7.76
N MET A 147 9.89 -8.25 -6.69
CA MET A 147 10.91 -7.20 -6.55
C MET A 147 12.34 -7.76 -6.62
N PHE A 148 12.58 -8.90 -5.96
CA PHE A 148 13.91 -9.53 -5.95
C PHE A 148 14.19 -10.39 -7.18
N TRP A 149 13.25 -10.63 -8.10
CA TRP A 149 13.43 -11.57 -9.21
C TRP A 149 14.69 -11.31 -10.05
N LYS A 150 14.94 -10.04 -10.38
CA LYS A 150 16.13 -9.64 -11.15
C LYS A 150 17.36 -9.35 -10.27
N ALA A 151 17.15 -8.88 -9.05
CA ALA A 151 18.23 -8.43 -8.17
C ALA A 151 18.87 -9.57 -7.34
N ASN A 152 18.09 -10.52 -6.86
CA ASN A 152 18.55 -11.65 -6.05
C ASN A 152 17.56 -12.83 -6.14
N ARG A 153 17.86 -13.80 -7.04
CA ARG A 153 16.98 -14.95 -7.29
C ARG A 153 16.77 -15.85 -6.09
N VAL A 154 17.80 -16.08 -5.27
CA VAL A 154 17.68 -16.92 -4.07
C VAL A 154 16.67 -16.30 -3.10
N LYS A 155 16.79 -15.00 -2.88
CA LYS A 155 15.86 -14.25 -2.02
C LYS A 155 14.45 -14.21 -2.60
N SER A 156 14.31 -14.05 -3.91
CA SER A 156 13.02 -14.14 -4.60
C SER A 156 12.35 -15.52 -4.39
N ILE A 157 13.08 -16.61 -4.57
CA ILE A 157 12.58 -17.98 -4.34
C ILE A 157 12.16 -18.16 -2.87
N ASN A 158 12.96 -17.67 -1.92
CA ASN A 158 12.61 -17.73 -0.49
C ASN A 158 11.28 -17.01 -0.20
N TYR A 159 11.07 -15.83 -0.79
CA TYR A 159 9.81 -15.10 -0.65
C TYR A 159 8.63 -15.81 -1.33
N LEU A 160 8.86 -16.45 -2.48
CA LEU A 160 7.84 -17.25 -3.15
C LEU A 160 7.41 -18.45 -2.28
N LEU A 161 8.36 -19.16 -1.68
CA LEU A 161 8.10 -20.26 -0.76
C LEU A 161 7.32 -19.79 0.47
N LYS A 162 7.71 -18.66 1.08
CA LYS A 162 6.97 -18.05 2.19
C LYS A 162 5.54 -17.71 1.78
N SER A 163 5.35 -17.15 0.59
CA SER A 163 4.03 -16.82 0.06
C SER A 163 3.11 -18.05 -0.02
N ILE A 164 3.60 -19.15 -0.57
CA ILE A 164 2.86 -20.43 -0.66
C ILE A 164 2.59 -21.02 0.73
N ALA A 165 3.59 -21.00 1.62
CA ALA A 165 3.43 -21.52 2.98
C ALA A 165 2.34 -20.78 3.77
N TRP A 166 2.20 -19.46 3.58
CA TRP A 166 1.15 -18.67 4.22
C TRP A 166 -0.25 -18.96 3.64
N HIS A 167 -0.38 -19.13 2.32
CA HIS A 167 -1.66 -19.38 1.67
C HIS A 167 -1.50 -20.23 0.40
N PRO A 168 -1.54 -21.57 0.49
CA PRO A 168 -1.28 -22.47 -0.63
C PRO A 168 -2.12 -22.19 -1.91
N PRO A 169 -3.41 -21.81 -1.83
CA PRO A 169 -4.21 -21.50 -3.02
C PRO A 169 -3.65 -20.36 -3.90
N ILE A 170 -2.73 -19.52 -3.39
CA ILE A 170 -2.09 -18.46 -4.17
C ILE A 170 -1.33 -19.00 -5.39
N ILE A 171 -0.96 -20.29 -5.39
CA ILE A 171 -0.28 -20.94 -6.51
C ILE A 171 -1.11 -20.86 -7.81
N LEU A 172 -2.44 -20.86 -7.70
CA LEU A 172 -3.33 -20.71 -8.85
C LEU A 172 -3.17 -19.35 -9.53
N THR A 173 -2.88 -18.30 -8.76
CA THR A 173 -2.58 -16.96 -9.29
C THR A 173 -1.28 -16.96 -10.09
N PHE A 174 -0.28 -17.74 -9.67
CA PHE A 174 1.00 -17.87 -10.40
C PHE A 174 0.80 -18.59 -11.73
N LEU A 175 0.13 -19.73 -11.70
CA LEU A 175 -0.11 -20.54 -12.90
C LEU A 175 -0.87 -19.70 -13.95
N ARG A 176 -1.91 -18.96 -13.54
CA ARG A 176 -2.65 -18.06 -14.45
C ARG A 176 -1.79 -16.98 -15.13
N LYS A 177 -0.69 -16.55 -14.51
CA LYS A 177 0.22 -15.55 -15.09
C LYS A 177 1.30 -16.17 -15.99
N LEU A 178 1.64 -17.45 -15.81
CA LEU A 178 2.62 -18.15 -16.64
C LEU A 178 2.03 -18.65 -17.97
N PHE A 179 0.70 -18.86 -18.01
CA PHE A 179 -0.03 -19.32 -19.19
C PHE A 179 -0.79 -18.18 -19.92
N LYS A 180 -0.38 -16.93 -19.69
CA LYS A 180 -0.81 -15.73 -20.43
C LYS A 180 0.40 -15.12 -21.11
#